data_AF-S7SS18-F1
#
_entry.id   AF-S7SS18-F1
#
_cell.length_a   1.000
_cell.length_b   1.000
_cell.length_c   1.000
_cell.angle_alpha   90.00
_cell.angle_beta   90.00
_cell.angle_gamma   90.00
#
_symmetry.space_group_name_H-M   'P 1'
#
loop_
_entity.id
_entity.type
_entity.pdbx_description
1 polymer ?
#
loop_
_entity_poly.entity_id
_entity_poly.type
_entity_poly.pdbx_seq_one_letter_code
_entity_poly.pdbx_strand_id
1 'polypeptide(L)'
;MVVQACKKGVQTLEPKVVITVLLALIAVLLIVGARLKALRLIGYAAIRLIVGALALFVINAIGGHFNIHIPINLVTSIVCGFLGLPGAAALIVIDRYIL
;
A
#
# COMPACT_ATOMS: atom_id res chain seq x y z
N MET A 1 -17.09 -56.40 20.98
CA MET A 1 -16.52 -55.83 19.73
C MET A 1 -17.26 -54.57 19.25
N VAL A 2 -18.57 -54.41 19.50
CA VAL A 2 -19.38 -53.26 19.03
C VAL A 2 -19.04 -51.92 19.73
N VAL A 3 -18.60 -51.94 20.99
CA VAL A 3 -18.28 -50.70 21.74
C VAL A 3 -17.10 -49.91 21.14
N GLN A 4 -16.15 -50.59 20.49
CA GLN A 4 -15.01 -49.94 19.82
C GLN A 4 -15.43 -49.23 18.51
N ALA A 5 -16.52 -49.65 17.87
CA ALA A 5 -17.05 -49.01 16.66
C ALA A 5 -17.78 -47.70 16.98
N CYS A 6 -18.53 -47.64 18.10
CA CYS A 6 -19.18 -46.41 18.55
C CYS A 6 -18.16 -45.35 19.01
N LYS A 7 -17.03 -45.77 19.58
CA LYS A 7 -15.91 -44.86 19.94
C LYS A 7 -15.22 -44.24 18.71
N LYS A 8 -15.28 -44.89 17.54
CA LYS A 8 -14.84 -44.30 16.26
C LYS A 8 -15.86 -43.31 15.68
N GLY A 9 -17.15 -43.50 15.93
CA GLY A 9 -18.22 -42.59 15.51
C GLY A 9 -18.19 -41.26 16.27
N VAL A 10 -17.70 -41.29 17.51
CA VAL A 10 -17.29 -40.11 18.28
C VAL A 10 -15.77 -40.13 18.43
N GLN A 11 -15.02 -40.09 17.32
CA GLN A 11 -13.68 -39.53 17.39
C GLN A 11 -13.90 -38.04 17.70
N THR A 12 -14.12 -37.76 18.99
CA THR A 12 -14.12 -36.43 19.59
C THR A 12 -12.96 -35.69 18.97
N LEU A 13 -13.21 -34.56 18.31
CA LEU A 13 -12.17 -33.70 17.79
C LEU A 13 -11.13 -33.59 18.92
N GLU A 14 -9.97 -34.25 18.76
CA GLU A 14 -8.97 -34.18 19.83
C GLU A 14 -8.73 -32.70 20.06
N PRO A 15 -8.57 -32.23 21.31
CA PRO A 15 -8.30 -30.81 21.57
C PRO A 15 -7.19 -30.28 20.66
N LYS A 16 -6.22 -31.15 20.34
CA LYS A 16 -5.23 -30.96 19.28
C LYS A 16 -5.81 -30.63 17.92
N VAL A 17 -6.67 -31.46 17.33
CA VAL A 17 -7.31 -31.23 16.01
C VAL A 17 -8.10 -29.92 15.98
N VAL A 18 -8.85 -29.62 17.04
CA VAL A 18 -9.58 -28.34 17.16
C VAL A 18 -8.62 -27.16 17.13
N ILE A 19 -7.54 -27.22 17.90
CA ILE A 19 -6.50 -26.19 17.94
C ILE A 19 -5.83 -26.07 16.57
N THR A 20 -5.47 -27.17 15.90
CA THR A 20 -4.82 -27.14 14.59
C THR A 20 -5.73 -26.51 13.53
N VAL A 21 -7.02 -26.86 13.52
CA VAL A 21 -8.00 -26.28 12.58
C VAL A 21 -8.18 -24.79 12.84
N LEU A 22 -8.28 -24.37 14.10
CA LEU A 22 -8.39 -22.96 14.47
C LEU A 22 -7.15 -22.17 14.06
N LEU A 23 -5.96 -22.71 14.31
CA LEU A 23 -4.68 -22.07 13.99
C LEU A 23 -4.46 -22.00 12.48
N ALA A 24 -4.85 -23.05 11.74
CA ALA A 24 -4.86 -23.04 10.27
C ALA A 24 -5.84 -21.99 9.70
N LEU A 25 -7.04 -21.87 10.28
CA LEU A 25 -8.02 -20.85 9.89
C LEU A 25 -7.49 -19.44 10.12
N ILE A 26 -6.90 -19.18 11.29
CA ILE A 26 -6.28 -17.88 11.62
C ILE A 26 -5.11 -17.60 10.66
N ALA A 27 -4.25 -18.58 10.38
CA ALA A 27 -3.13 -18.41 9.45
C ALA A 27 -3.60 -18.07 8.03
N VAL A 28 -4.63 -18.75 7.53
CA VAL A 28 -5.24 -18.44 6.22
C VAL A 28 -5.83 -17.04 6.21
N LEU A 29 -6.59 -16.67 7.25
CA LEU A 29 -7.16 -15.33 7.39
C LEU A 29 -6.07 -14.26 7.44
N LEU A 30 -4.95 -14.53 8.12
CA LEU A 30 -3.83 -13.61 8.26
C LEU A 30 -3.06 -13.46 6.94
N ILE A 31 -2.90 -14.53 6.14
CA ILE A 31 -2.28 -14.43 4.80
C ILE A 31 -3.16 -13.60 3.86
N VAL A 32 -4.47 -13.83 3.83
CA VAL A 32 -5.41 -13.08 2.98
C VAL A 32 -5.53 -11.63 3.46
N GLY A 33 -5.68 -11.41 4.77
CA GLY A 33 -5.76 -10.09 5.40
C GLY A 33 -4.47 -9.28 5.26
N ALA A 34 -3.31 -9.91 5.43
CA ALA A 34 -2.01 -9.27 5.22
C ALA A 34 -1.82 -8.83 3.77
N ARG A 35 -2.25 -9.67 2.80
CA ARG A 35 -2.22 -9.29 1.38
C ARG A 35 -3.11 -8.11 1.06
N LEU A 36 -4.33 -8.06 1.61
CA LEU A 36 -5.23 -6.92 1.44
C LEU A 36 -4.62 -5.62 2.00
N LYS A 37 -3.91 -5.70 3.13
CA LYS A 37 -3.22 -4.55 3.73
C LYS A 37 -2.04 -4.06 2.87
N ALA A 38 -1.26 -4.98 2.31
CA ALA A 38 -0.17 -4.65 1.38
C ALA A 38 -0.68 -4.03 0.07
N LEU A 39 -1.76 -4.58 -0.50
CA LEU A 39 -2.38 -4.04 -1.72
C LEU A 39 -2.89 -2.60 -1.49
N ARG A 40 -3.47 -2.34 -0.32
CA ARG A 40 -3.96 -1.01 0.07
C ARG A 40 -2.80 -0.01 0.24
N LEU A 41 -1.63 -0.45 0.73
CA LEU A 41 -0.44 0.39 0.83
C LEU A 41 0.11 0.79 -0.54
N ILE A 42 0.20 -0.16 -1.48
CA ILE A 42 0.67 0.09 -2.85
C ILE A 42 -0.31 1.03 -3.57
N GLY A 43 -1.62 0.79 -3.43
CA GLY A 43 -2.64 1.69 -3.99
C GLY A 43 -2.56 3.11 -3.42
N TYR A 44 -2.34 3.24 -2.11
CA TYR A 44 -2.15 4.55 -1.46
C TYR A 44 -0.90 5.28 -1.97
N ALA A 45 0.22 4.56 -2.15
CA ALA A 45 1.43 5.11 -2.74
C ALA A 45 1.22 5.55 -4.20
N ALA A 46 0.52 4.74 -5.00
CA ALA A 46 0.21 5.06 -6.40
C ALA A 46 -0.66 6.31 -6.52
N ILE A 47 -1.70 6.44 -5.70
CA ILE A 47 -2.58 7.64 -5.69
C ILE A 47 -1.76 8.89 -5.33
N ARG A 48 -0.89 8.79 -4.33
CA ARG A 48 0.02 9.89 -3.94
C ARG A 48 0.95 10.32 -5.07
N LEU A 49 1.51 9.37 -5.81
CA LEU A 49 2.34 9.66 -6.99
C LEU A 49 1.54 10.35 -8.10
N ILE A 50 0.32 9.88 -8.37
CA ILE A 50 -0.54 10.47 -9.40
C ILE A 50 -0.89 11.92 -9.01
N VAL A 51 -1.21 12.18 -7.75
CA VAL A 51 -1.49 13.53 -7.25
C VAL A 51 -0.26 14.44 -7.35
N GLY A 52 0.93 13.94 -7.00
CA GLY A 52 2.19 14.68 -7.13
C GLY A 52 2.55 15.00 -8.58
N ALA A 53 2.36 14.04 -9.49
CA ALA A 53 2.55 14.23 -10.92
C ALA A 53 1.56 15.24 -11.51
N LEU A 54 0.28 15.18 -11.10
CA LEU A 54 -0.74 16.15 -11.53
C LEU A 54 -0.42 17.56 -11.03
N ALA A 55 0.02 17.72 -9.78
CA ALA A 55 0.41 19.02 -9.23
C ALA A 55 1.60 19.61 -10.02
N LEU A 56 2.64 18.82 -10.27
CA LEU A 56 3.78 19.23 -11.08
C LEU A 56 3.38 19.54 -12.53
N PHE A 57 2.45 18.79 -13.11
CA PHE A 57 1.92 19.05 -14.44
C PHE A 57 1.22 20.41 -14.52
N VAL A 58 0.38 20.76 -13.54
CA VAL A 58 -0.29 22.07 -13.49
C VAL A 58 0.73 23.19 -13.27
N ILE A 59 1.68 23.02 -12.36
CA ILE A 59 2.74 24.00 -12.11
C ILE A 59 3.60 24.19 -13.35
N ASN A 60 3.97 23.12 -14.07
CA ASN A 60 4.77 23.22 -15.28
C ASN A 60 3.98 23.81 -16.46
N ALA A 61 2.68 23.53 -16.56
CA ALA A 61 1.81 24.12 -17.59
C ALA A 61 1.65 25.64 -17.42
N ILE A 62 1.54 26.12 -16.17
CA ILE A 62 1.44 27.56 -15.87
C ILE A 62 2.84 28.21 -15.83
N GLY A 63 3.83 27.49 -15.30
CA GLY A 63 5.22 27.92 -15.13
C GLY A 63 6.02 28.01 -16.43
N GLY A 64 5.63 27.26 -17.47
CA GLY A 64 6.20 27.38 -18.81
C GLY A 64 6.06 28.81 -19.39
N HIS A 65 4.98 29.52 -19.05
CA HIS A 65 4.82 30.95 -19.39
C HIS A 65 5.80 31.87 -18.65
N PHE A 66 6.33 31.44 -17.50
CA PHE A 66 7.30 32.15 -16.68
C PHE A 66 8.74 31.65 -16.87
N ASN A 67 9.01 30.83 -17.89
CA ASN A 67 10.30 30.17 -18.15
C ASN A 67 10.75 29.18 -17.05
N ILE A 68 9.84 28.79 -16.15
CA ILE A 68 10.10 27.82 -15.07
C ILE A 68 9.70 26.44 -15.59
N HIS A 69 10.68 25.64 -16.01
CA HIS A 69 10.48 24.29 -16.51
C HIS A 69 10.93 23.27 -15.46
N ILE A 70 10.00 22.86 -14.58
CA ILE A 70 10.30 21.81 -13.61
C ILE A 70 10.25 20.45 -14.33
N PRO A 71 11.32 19.64 -14.30
CA PRO A 71 11.32 18.34 -14.94
C PRO A 71 10.27 17.42 -14.31
N ILE A 72 9.28 17.00 -15.10
CA ILE A 72 8.25 16.01 -14.72
C ILE A 72 8.88 14.61 -14.80
N ASN A 73 9.76 14.30 -13.85
CA ASN A 73 10.42 13.01 -13.72
C ASN A 73 9.76 12.20 -12.59
N LEU A 74 9.91 10.88 -12.63
CA LEU A 74 9.42 9.96 -11.61
C LEU A 74 9.97 10.32 -10.22
N VAL A 75 11.21 10.82 -10.14
CA VAL A 75 11.83 11.32 -8.91
C VAL A 75 11.10 12.54 -8.33
N THR A 76 10.76 13.54 -9.14
CA THR A 76 10.08 14.76 -8.65
C THR A 76 8.62 14.46 -8.27
N SER A 77 7.95 13.57 -9.02
CA SER A 77 6.62 13.05 -8.68
C SER A 77 6.60 12.28 -7.36
N ILE A 78 7.63 11.46 -7.06
CA ILE A 78 7.77 10.79 -5.76
C ILE A 78 7.92 11.81 -4.63
N VAL A 79 8.79 12.81 -4.79
CA VAL A 79 9.01 13.83 -3.76
C VAL A 79 7.73 14.65 -3.52
N CYS A 80 7.07 15.12 -4.58
CA CYS A 80 5.78 15.82 -4.48
C CYS A 80 4.64 14.95 -3.97
N GLY A 81 4.58 13.68 -4.36
CA GLY A 81 3.54 12.75 -3.92
C GLY A 81 3.70 12.33 -2.46
N PHE A 82 4.94 12.21 -1.98
CA PHE A 82 5.24 11.84 -0.60
C PHE A 82 5.08 13.01 0.37
N LEU A 83 5.57 14.21 0.00
CA LEU A 83 5.41 15.44 0.79
C LEU A 83 4.04 16.13 0.59
N GLY A 84 3.35 15.90 -0.53
CA GLY A 84 2.10 16.57 -0.89
C GLY A 84 2.31 18.03 -1.36
N LEU A 85 1.36 18.91 -1.03
CA LEU A 85 1.40 20.34 -1.33
C LEU A 85 2.72 21.06 -0.91
N PRO A 86 3.29 20.81 0.29
CA PRO A 86 4.59 21.42 0.65
C PRO A 86 5.76 20.87 -0.16
N GLY A 87 5.66 19.67 -0.73
CA GLY A 87 6.67 19.11 -1.63
C GLY A 87 6.74 19.83 -2.97
N ALA A 88 5.57 20.22 -3.51
CA ALA A 88 5.48 21.05 -4.71
C ALA A 88 6.07 22.45 -4.48
N ALA A 89 5.79 23.05 -3.32
CA ALA A 89 6.38 24.34 -2.93
C ALA A 89 7.91 24.25 -2.76
N ALA A 90 8.42 23.19 -2.13
CA ALA A 90 9.85 22.98 -1.93
C ALA A 90 10.61 22.80 -3.26
N LEU A 91 10.03 22.08 -4.23
CA LEU A 91 10.62 21.90 -5.56
C LEU A 91 10.70 23.21 -6.34
N ILE A 92 9.68 24.07 -6.26
CA ILE A 92 9.71 25.41 -6.87
C ILE A 92 10.82 26.27 -6.25
N VAL A 93 11.00 26.20 -4.92
CA VAL A 93 12.05 26.98 -4.24
C VAL A 93 13.45 26.47 -4.61
N ILE A 94 13.65 25.15 -4.67
CA ILE A 94 14.94 24.56 -5.07
C ILE A 94 15.29 24.93 -6.51
N ASP A 95 14.33 24.82 -7.43
CA ASP A 95 14.51 25.20 -8.84
C ASP A 95 14.84 26.69 -9.01
N ARG A 96 14.27 27.57 -8.17
CA ARG A 96 14.48 29.03 -8.25
C ARG A 96 15.77 29.53 -7.58
N TYR A 97 16.33 28.77 -6.64
CA TYR A 97 17.43 29.27 -5.77
C TYR A 97 18.76 28.52 -5.97
N ILE A 98 18.74 27.32 -6.56
CA ILE A 98 19.93 26.46 -6.70
C ILE A 98 20.33 26.24 -8.17
N LEU A 99 19.37 26.30 -9.11
CA LEU A 99 19.64 26.30 -10.56
C LEU A 99 19.52 27.72 -11.14
#